data_AF-A0A9N9E4J9-F1
#
_entry.id   AF-A0A9N9E4J9-F1
#
_cell.length_a   1.000
_cell.length_b   1.000
_cell.length_c   1.000
_cell.angle_alpha   90.00
_cell.angle_beta   90.00
_cell.angle_gamma   90.00
#
_symmetry.space_group_name_H-M   'P 1'
#
loop_
_entity.id
_entity.type
_entity.pdbx_description
1 polymer ?
#
loop_
_entity_poly.entity_id
_entity_poly.type
_entity_poly.pdbx_seq_one_letter_code
_entity_poly.pdbx_strand_id
1 'polypeptide(L)'
;MPEGELNRKNNLNFERCLDCDKEQSNIGWCKICEINAFKANFKNWTSGNLEIDNFIRHTQLNSTESEDYLEFIDFKQFDLVEDTYKGGAF
;
A
#
# COMPACT_ATOMS: atom_id res chain seq x y z
N MET A 1 20.22 -43.75 5.96
CA MET A 1 18.77 -43.59 5.71
C MET A 1 18.10 -44.94 5.91
N PRO A 2 16.90 -45.04 6.49
CA PRO A 2 15.71 -44.16 6.33
C PRO A 2 15.32 -43.43 7.63
N GLU A 3 14.24 -42.67 7.76
CA GLU A 3 13.57 -41.58 7.03
C GLU A 3 12.44 -41.09 7.98
N GLY A 4 12.13 -39.78 7.97
CA GLY A 4 10.94 -39.18 8.62
C GLY A 4 11.08 -38.91 10.12
N GLU A 5 10.86 -37.72 10.66
CA GLU A 5 9.95 -36.65 10.24
C GLU A 5 10.64 -35.29 10.45
N LEU A 6 10.80 -34.53 9.35
CA LEU A 6 11.16 -33.12 9.42
C LEU A 6 9.96 -32.37 10.01
N ASN A 7 9.96 -32.20 11.33
CA ASN A 7 9.07 -31.28 12.02
C ASN A 7 9.42 -29.87 11.54
N ARG A 8 8.77 -29.43 10.44
CA ARG A 8 8.83 -28.06 9.94
C ARG A 8 8.15 -27.15 10.95
N LYS A 9 8.88 -26.83 12.03
CA LYS A 9 8.69 -25.55 12.70
C LYS A 9 9.17 -24.51 11.71
N ASN A 10 8.28 -24.11 10.79
CA ASN A 10 8.41 -22.83 10.12
C ASN A 10 8.14 -21.78 11.21
N ASN A 11 9.15 -21.54 12.05
CA ASN A 11 9.23 -20.36 12.90
C ASN A 11 9.40 -19.16 11.96
N LEU A 12 8.32 -18.75 11.32
CA LEU A 12 8.15 -17.39 10.87
C LEU A 12 8.02 -16.59 12.16
N ASN A 13 9.14 -16.11 12.68
CA ASN A 13 9.12 -15.15 13.77
C ASN A 13 8.40 -13.93 13.23
N PHE A 14 7.13 -13.77 13.62
CA PHE A 14 6.35 -12.56 13.39
C PHE A 14 6.96 -11.46 14.25
N GLU A 15 8.05 -10.89 13.74
CA GLU A 15 8.81 -9.87 14.43
C GLU A 15 7.92 -8.66 14.63
N ARG A 16 7.89 -8.17 15.87
CA ARG A 16 7.23 -6.90 16.19
C ARG A 16 7.78 -5.82 15.26
N CYS A 17 6.92 -4.89 14.89
CA CYS A 17 7.32 -3.75 14.08
C CYS A 17 8.44 -2.97 14.78
N LEU A 18 9.54 -2.70 14.07
CA LEU A 18 10.65 -1.91 14.61
C LEU A 18 10.25 -0.45 14.91
N ASP A 19 9.24 0.08 14.22
CA ASP A 19 8.82 1.48 14.37
C ASP A 19 7.78 1.68 15.48
N CYS A 20 6.85 0.73 15.66
CA CYS A 20 5.73 0.90 16.60
C CYS A 20 5.58 -0.20 17.66
N ASP A 21 6.47 -1.20 17.66
CA ASP A 21 6.52 -2.34 18.60
C ASP A 21 5.22 -3.16 18.69
N LYS A 22 4.38 -3.10 17.64
CA LYS A 22 3.15 -3.91 17.51
C LYS A 22 3.44 -5.21 16.78
N GLU A 23 2.72 -6.27 17.16
CA GLU A 23 2.73 -7.56 16.47
C GLU A 23 2.38 -7.36 14.98
N GLN A 24 3.14 -7.99 14.10
CA GLN A 24 2.94 -7.91 12.66
C GLN A 24 2.39 -9.23 12.11
N SER A 25 1.54 -9.11 11.09
CA SER A 25 1.06 -10.24 10.31
C SER A 25 2.00 -10.64 9.18
N ASN A 26 2.89 -9.74 8.75
CA ASN A 26 3.76 -9.93 7.60
C ASN A 26 5.17 -9.35 7.84
N ILE A 27 6.19 -9.98 7.27
CA ILE A 27 7.59 -9.58 7.37
C ILE A 27 7.82 -8.38 6.44
N GLY A 28 8.27 -7.25 6.99
CA GLY A 28 8.64 -6.07 6.19
C GLY A 28 7.50 -5.09 5.92
N TRP A 29 6.28 -5.38 6.36
CA TRP A 29 5.15 -4.45 6.26
C TRP A 29 4.36 -4.37 7.56
N CYS A 30 4.07 -3.13 8.02
CA CYS A 30 3.28 -2.89 9.22
C CYS A 30 1.98 -2.18 8.88
N LYS A 31 0.86 -2.92 8.93
CA LYS A 31 -0.48 -2.36 8.76
C LYS A 31 -0.75 -1.10 9.56
N ILE A 32 -0.30 -1.08 10.82
CA ILE A 32 -0.55 0.05 11.73
C ILE A 32 0.25 1.27 11.30
N CYS A 33 1.55 1.11 11.02
CA CYS A 33 2.39 2.21 10.56
C CYS A 33 1.89 2.76 9.22
N GLU A 34 1.54 1.87 8.28
CA GLU A 34 1.10 2.25 6.95
C GLU A 34 -0.22 3.04 6.98
N ILE A 35 -1.22 2.55 7.72
CA ILE A 35 -2.48 3.26 7.93
C ILE A 35 -2.26 4.64 8.56
N ASN A 36 -1.31 4.75 9.50
CA ASN A 36 -1.00 6.03 10.12
C ASN A 36 -0.33 6.99 9.12
N ALA A 37 0.58 6.49 8.28
CA ALA A 37 1.21 7.25 7.21
C ALA A 37 0.16 7.75 6.20
N PHE A 38 -0.77 6.89 5.77
CA PHE A 38 -1.88 7.27 4.90
C PHE A 38 -2.74 8.39 5.51
N LYS A 39 -3.18 8.23 6.75
CA LYS A 39 -3.99 9.25 7.46
C LYS A 39 -3.28 10.60 7.54
N ALA A 40 -1.97 10.59 7.79
CA ALA A 40 -1.16 11.80 7.80
C ALA A 40 -1.09 12.46 6.41
N ASN A 41 -1.10 11.66 5.33
CA ASN A 41 -0.97 12.13 3.96
C ASN A 41 -2.30 12.49 3.26
N PHE A 42 -3.46 12.12 3.81
CA PHE A 42 -4.77 12.37 3.16
C PHE A 42 -5.09 13.83 2.84
N LYS A 43 -4.44 14.77 3.53
CA LYS A 43 -4.60 16.22 3.30
C LYS A 43 -3.64 16.78 2.25
N ASN A 44 -2.64 16.01 1.85
CA ASN A 44 -1.55 16.47 0.98
C ASN A 44 -1.83 16.21 -0.51
N TRP A 45 -2.86 15.43 -0.82
CA TRP A 45 -3.26 15.13 -2.19
C TRP A 45 -4.77 15.08 -2.34
N THR A 46 -5.22 15.36 -3.56
CA THR A 46 -6.60 15.15 -4.02
C THR A 46 -6.54 14.95 -5.54
N SER A 47 -7.36 14.04 -6.06
CA SER A 47 -7.57 13.89 -7.50
C SER A 47 -8.44 15.01 -8.08
N GLY A 48 -9.01 15.88 -7.25
CA GLY A 48 -10.08 16.82 -7.63
C GLY A 48 -11.46 16.16 -7.73
N ASN A 49 -11.55 14.84 -7.55
CA ASN A 49 -12.80 14.09 -7.51
C ASN A 49 -12.98 13.43 -6.13
N LEU A 50 -13.98 13.88 -5.37
CA LEU A 50 -14.24 13.41 -4.01
C LEU A 50 -14.60 11.92 -3.94
N GLU A 51 -15.28 11.38 -4.94
CA GLU A 51 -15.66 9.96 -4.98
C GLU A 51 -14.42 9.08 -5.15
N ILE A 52 -13.53 9.44 -6.08
CA ILE A 52 -12.25 8.76 -6.31
C ILE A 52 -11.36 8.86 -5.07
N ASP A 53 -11.24 10.06 -4.47
CA ASP A 53 -10.44 10.27 -3.26
C ASP A 53 -10.94 9.38 -2.10
N ASN A 54 -12.25 9.31 -1.90
CA ASN A 54 -12.84 8.49 -0.85
C ASN A 54 -12.64 6.99 -1.11
N PHE A 55 -12.74 6.56 -2.37
CA PHE A 55 -12.49 5.17 -2.76
C PHE A 55 -11.03 4.77 -2.48
N ILE A 56 -10.06 5.59 -2.91
CA ILE A 56 -8.64 5.33 -2.67
C ILE A 56 -8.36 5.26 -1.16
N ARG A 57 -8.81 6.26 -0.37
CA ARG A 57 -8.67 6.26 1.09
C ARG A 57 -9.30 5.02 1.73
N HIS A 58 -10.45 4.56 1.22
CA HIS A 58 -11.10 3.35 1.71
C HIS A 58 -10.23 2.11 1.48
N THR A 59 -9.62 1.95 0.29
CA THR A 59 -8.70 0.82 0.04
C THR A 59 -7.48 0.86 0.97
N GLN A 60 -6.86 2.04 1.14
CA GLN A 60 -5.70 2.26 2.00
C GLN A 60 -5.97 1.91 3.48
N LEU A 61 -7.14 2.29 4.01
CA LEU A 61 -7.53 2.01 5.39
C LEU A 61 -7.90 0.55 5.65
N ASN A 62 -8.32 -0.19 4.62
CA ASN A 62 -8.81 -1.57 4.75
C ASN A 62 -7.79 -2.62 4.26
N SER A 63 -6.65 -2.20 3.73
CA SER A 63 -5.56 -3.08 3.29
C SER A 63 -5.18 -4.14 4.33
N THR A 64 -4.97 -5.36 3.86
CA THR A 64 -4.47 -6.47 4.66
C THR A 64 -3.02 -6.78 4.40
N GLU A 65 -2.53 -6.46 3.21
CA GLU A 65 -1.14 -6.59 2.78
C GLU A 65 -0.64 -5.31 2.08
N SER A 66 0.66 -5.26 1.80
CA SER A 66 1.33 -4.14 1.12
C SER A 66 0.81 -3.85 -0.29
N GLU A 67 0.17 -4.83 -0.93
CA GLU A 67 -0.30 -4.76 -2.31
C GLU A 67 -1.82 -4.55 -2.44
N ASP A 68 -2.54 -4.49 -1.31
CA ASP A 68 -4.01 -4.50 -1.28
C ASP A 68 -4.67 -3.10 -1.32
N TYR A 69 -3.92 -2.05 -1.64
CA TYR A 69 -4.45 -0.68 -1.69
C TYR A 69 -4.03 0.07 -2.96
N LEU A 70 -4.85 1.07 -3.30
CA LEU A 70 -4.54 1.99 -4.39
C LEU A 70 -3.71 3.17 -3.87
N GLU A 71 -2.78 3.63 -4.69
CA GLU A 71 -2.00 4.84 -4.45
C GLU A 71 -2.41 5.92 -5.45
N PHE A 72 -2.53 7.15 -4.95
CA PHE A 72 -2.71 8.32 -5.81
C PHE A 72 -1.35 8.88 -6.21
N ILE A 73 -1.08 8.93 -7.52
CA ILE A 73 0.13 9.52 -8.08
C ILE A 73 -0.29 10.76 -8.88
N ASP A 74 0.20 11.93 -8.47
CA ASP A 74 -0.05 13.18 -9.21
C ASP A 74 0.63 13.07 -10.59
N PHE A 75 -0.10 13.42 -11.63
CA PHE A 75 0.40 13.42 -13.00
C PHE A 75 1.68 14.27 -13.17
N LYS A 76 1.84 15.32 -12.35
CA LYS A 76 3.05 16.16 -12.32
C LYS A 76 4.33 15.43 -11.91
N GLN A 77 4.22 14.23 -11.33
CA GLN A 77 5.39 13.41 -10.97
C GLN A 77 6.00 12.71 -12.19
N PHE A 78 5.34 12.72 -13.34
CA PHE A 78 5.84 12.07 -14.54
C PHE A 78 6.49 13.10 -15.48
N ASP A 79 7.80 12.98 -15.70
CA ASP A 79 8.57 13.88 -16.58
C ASP A 79 8.44 13.54 -18.08
N LEU A 80 8.02 12.31 -18.40
CA LEU A 80 7.96 11.77 -19.76
C LEU A 80 6.52 11.56 -20.24
N VAL A 81 5.62 12.49 -19.91
CA VAL A 81 4.27 12.46 -20.47
C VAL A 81 4.17 13.47 -21.60
N GLU A 82 3.95 12.95 -22.80
CA GLU A 82 3.64 13.77 -23.97
C GLU A 82 2.12 13.90 -24.09
N ASP A 83 1.62 15.13 -24.02
CA ASP A 83 0.22 15.44 -24.30
C ASP A 83 -0.05 15.24 -25.79
N THR A 84 -0.54 14.07 -26.15
CA THR A 84 -0.90 13.74 -27.54
C THR A 84 -2.28 14.28 -27.91
N TYR A 85 -2.65 15.47 -27.40
CA TYR A 85 -3.96 16.11 -27.61
C TYR A 85 -4.18 16.47 -29.10
N LYS A 86 -4.41 15.44 -29.91
CA LYS A 86 -4.91 15.53 -31.27
C LYS A 86 -6.38 15.85 -31.11
N GLY A 87 -6.70 17.14 -31.04
CA GLY A 87 -8.07 17.63 -31.07
C GLY A 87 -8.82 16.91 -32.18
N GLY A 88 -9.70 16.00 -31.80
CA GLY A 88 -10.63 15.38 -32.73
C GLY A 88 -11.55 16.48 -33.22
N ALA A 89 -11.35 16.89 -34.47
CA ALA A 89 -12.35 17.67 -35.18
C ALA A 89 -13.57 16.77 -35.37
N PHE A 90 -14.63 17.03 -34.61
CA PHE A 90 -15.98 16.56 -34.92
C PHE A 90 -16.69 17.62 -35.76
#